data_AF-A0A6I7X7W9-F1
#
_entry.id   AF-A0A6I7X7W9-F1
#
_cell.length_a   1.000
_cell.length_b   1.000
_cell.length_c   1.000
_cell.angle_alpha   90.00
_cell.angle_beta   90.00
_cell.angle_gamma   90.00
#
_symmetry.space_group_name_H-M   'P 1'
#
loop_
_entity.id
_entity.type
_entity.pdbx_description
1 polymer ?
#
loop_
_entity_poly.entity_id
_entity_poly.type
_entity_poly.pdbx_seq_one_letter_code
_entity_poly.pdbx_strand_id
1 'polypeptide(L)'
;FRHDPADPTPSLGGPLLSRTAGARDNASLEARADVLTFTGPALAEPLTVLGPVSARIGAATDTGYGDVFVRLCDVDPEGRSVNVCDGIAQLRTTGADPVRVTVPMGHTAHRFAAGHRVRWQISGGAHPRYALNPGTGAPRTDATEFVAVRVTVHADSELTLPAETGSRGGPPGAGSRGGPPGVTA
;
A
#
# COMPACT_ATOMS: atom_id res chain seq x y z
N PHE A 1 -10.22 -2.88 -9.43
CA PHE A 1 -9.79 -4.29 -9.58
C PHE A 1 -10.88 -5.22 -9.04
N ARG A 2 -10.75 -6.55 -9.20
CA ARG A 2 -11.66 -7.54 -8.59
C ARG A 2 -10.88 -8.42 -7.63
N HIS A 3 -11.33 -8.52 -6.40
CA HIS A 3 -10.79 -9.43 -5.39
C HIS A 3 -11.69 -10.66 -5.29
N ASP A 4 -11.12 -11.84 -5.52
CA ASP A 4 -11.83 -13.12 -5.44
C ASP A 4 -11.30 -13.92 -4.25
N PRO A 5 -12.11 -14.19 -3.20
CA PRO A 5 -11.69 -15.03 -2.09
C PRO A 5 -11.28 -16.47 -2.48
N ALA A 6 -11.69 -16.96 -3.66
CA ALA A 6 -11.28 -18.26 -4.18
C ALA A 6 -9.88 -18.25 -4.85
N ASP A 7 -9.38 -17.09 -5.26
CA ASP A 7 -7.99 -16.84 -5.70
C ASP A 7 -7.45 -15.59 -4.97
N PRO A 8 -7.23 -15.69 -3.66
CA PRO A 8 -6.91 -14.52 -2.87
C PRO A 8 -5.52 -14.00 -3.20
N THR A 9 -5.36 -12.69 -3.26
CA THR A 9 -4.05 -12.05 -3.39
C THR A 9 -3.11 -12.57 -2.30
N PRO A 10 -1.98 -13.23 -2.64
CA PRO A 10 -1.13 -13.85 -1.64
C PRO A 10 -0.28 -12.81 -0.91
N SER A 11 0.06 -13.06 0.35
CA SER A 11 1.08 -12.29 1.05
C SER A 11 2.47 -12.71 0.59
N LEU A 12 3.38 -11.74 0.48
CA LEU A 12 4.77 -11.95 0.10
C LEU A 12 5.67 -11.06 0.94
N GLY A 13 6.61 -11.61 1.69
CA GLY A 13 7.47 -10.79 2.56
C GLY A 13 6.71 -9.98 3.60
N GLY A 14 7.32 -8.90 4.06
CA GLY A 14 6.80 -8.02 5.11
C GLY A 14 6.96 -8.64 6.50
N PRO A 15 6.26 -8.10 7.52
CA PRO A 15 6.31 -8.56 8.92
C PRO A 15 5.55 -9.87 9.14
N LEU A 16 5.97 -10.94 8.46
CA LEU A 16 5.48 -12.30 8.71
C LEU A 16 6.30 -12.98 9.81
N LEU A 17 5.68 -13.92 10.51
CA LEU A 17 6.37 -14.84 11.43
C LEU A 17 6.69 -16.15 10.72
N SER A 18 7.43 -16.06 9.61
CA SER A 18 7.77 -17.21 8.75
C SER A 18 9.12 -17.01 8.04
N ARG A 19 9.62 -18.07 7.39
CA ARG A 19 10.85 -17.99 6.56
C ARG A 19 10.70 -17.10 5.32
N THR A 20 9.46 -16.84 4.88
CA THR A 20 9.18 -16.00 3.72
C THR A 20 9.05 -14.52 4.07
N ALA A 21 9.21 -14.15 5.35
CA ALA A 21 9.21 -12.77 5.84
C ALA A 21 10.33 -11.89 5.24
N GLY A 22 10.23 -10.59 5.51
CA GLY A 22 11.25 -9.59 5.18
C GLY A 22 11.12 -9.00 3.79
N ALA A 23 12.22 -8.45 3.30
CA ALA A 23 12.32 -7.85 1.97
C ALA A 23 12.28 -8.94 0.88
N ARG A 24 11.33 -8.84 -0.04
CA ARG A 24 11.13 -9.75 -1.16
C ARG A 24 10.89 -8.96 -2.44
N ASP A 25 11.21 -9.56 -3.57
CA ASP A 25 10.83 -9.03 -4.87
C ASP A 25 9.33 -9.26 -5.11
N ASN A 26 8.61 -8.21 -5.48
CA ASN A 26 7.16 -8.19 -5.62
C ASN A 26 6.68 -8.31 -7.07
N ALA A 27 7.57 -8.50 -8.05
CA ALA A 27 7.20 -8.58 -9.47
C ALA A 27 6.05 -9.59 -9.75
N SER A 28 6.03 -10.71 -9.04
CA SER A 28 4.96 -11.72 -9.17
C SER A 28 3.59 -11.23 -8.71
N LEU A 29 3.52 -10.39 -7.67
CA LEU A 29 2.28 -9.77 -7.22
C LEU A 29 1.83 -8.68 -8.18
N GLU A 30 2.78 -7.88 -8.67
CA GLU A 30 2.52 -6.74 -9.56
C GLU A 30 2.01 -7.18 -10.94
N ALA A 31 2.26 -8.43 -11.33
CA ALA A 31 1.72 -9.02 -12.54
C ALA A 31 0.26 -9.48 -12.42
N ARG A 32 -0.32 -9.54 -11.20
CA ARG A 32 -1.69 -9.99 -11.00
C ARG A 32 -2.70 -8.89 -11.35
N ALA A 33 -3.82 -9.28 -11.97
CA ALA A 33 -4.90 -8.36 -12.34
C ALA A 33 -5.68 -7.78 -11.15
N ASP A 34 -5.56 -8.39 -9.96
CA ASP A 34 -6.16 -7.93 -8.71
C ASP A 34 -5.25 -6.99 -7.90
N VAL A 35 -4.07 -6.63 -8.43
CA VAL A 35 -3.11 -5.72 -7.81
C VAL A 35 -2.93 -4.49 -8.71
N LEU A 36 -3.36 -3.32 -8.22
CA LEU A 36 -3.04 -2.05 -8.86
C LEU A 36 -1.65 -1.60 -8.42
N THR A 37 -0.85 -1.13 -9.37
CA THR A 37 0.51 -0.63 -9.10
C THR A 37 0.65 0.78 -9.64
N PHE A 38 1.07 1.70 -8.78
CA PHE A 38 1.36 3.08 -9.15
C PHE A 38 2.81 3.38 -8.80
N THR A 39 3.53 3.98 -9.74
CA THR A 39 4.98 4.22 -9.60
C THR A 39 5.27 5.68 -9.87
N GLY A 40 5.97 6.33 -8.94
CA GLY A 40 6.44 7.69 -9.12
C GLY A 40 7.59 7.81 -10.14
N PRO A 41 8.01 9.05 -10.45
CA PRO A 41 9.22 9.28 -11.23
C PRO A 41 10.45 8.73 -10.50
N ALA A 42 11.55 8.56 -11.24
CA ALA A 42 12.84 8.27 -10.63
C ALA A 42 13.25 9.46 -9.76
N LEU A 43 13.72 9.18 -8.55
CA LEU A 43 14.14 10.19 -7.59
C LEU A 43 15.45 10.82 -8.06
N ALA A 44 15.46 12.15 -8.22
CA ALA A 44 16.68 12.89 -8.57
C ALA A 44 17.70 12.89 -7.42
N GLU A 45 17.20 12.85 -6.18
CA GLU A 45 17.98 12.81 -4.95
C GLU A 45 17.42 11.75 -4.00
N PRO A 46 18.23 11.22 -3.07
CA PRO A 46 17.77 10.20 -2.15
C PRO A 46 16.65 10.69 -1.22
N LEU A 47 15.64 9.85 -1.03
CA LEU A 47 14.49 10.11 -0.16
C LEU A 47 14.61 9.25 1.10
N THR A 48 14.69 9.88 2.27
CA THR A 48 14.71 9.16 3.55
C THR A 48 13.34 9.23 4.19
N VAL A 49 12.75 8.07 4.48
CA VAL A 49 11.46 7.93 5.18
C VAL A 49 11.71 7.37 6.57
N LEU A 50 11.46 8.19 7.59
CA LEU A 50 11.64 7.84 9.00
C LEU A 50 10.34 8.11 9.75
N GLY A 51 9.64 7.06 10.16
CA GLY A 51 8.43 7.17 10.98
C GLY A 51 7.20 6.50 10.37
N PRO A 52 5.98 6.93 10.79
CA PRO A 52 4.74 6.27 10.40
C PRO A 52 4.36 6.56 8.95
N VAL A 53 4.08 5.52 8.18
CA VAL A 53 3.56 5.60 6.82
C VAL A 53 2.06 5.32 6.84
N SER A 54 1.31 6.05 6.03
CA SER A 54 -0.12 5.79 5.84
C SER A 54 -0.56 6.12 4.42
N ALA A 55 -1.65 5.50 3.99
CA ALA A 55 -2.32 5.82 2.73
C ALA A 55 -3.76 6.23 3.00
N ARG A 56 -4.23 7.32 2.38
CA ARG A 56 -5.63 7.69 2.38
C ARG A 56 -6.22 7.26 1.06
N ILE A 57 -7.14 6.29 1.09
CA ILE A 57 -7.72 5.69 -0.10
C ILE A 57 -9.18 6.11 -0.23
N GLY A 58 -9.53 6.70 -1.39
CA GLY A 58 -10.90 6.84 -1.85
C GLY A 58 -11.33 5.56 -2.56
N ALA A 59 -12.33 4.85 -2.06
CA ALA A 59 -12.77 3.59 -2.66
C ALA A 59 -14.27 3.32 -2.56
N ALA A 60 -14.80 2.62 -3.56
CA ALA A 60 -16.17 2.08 -3.58
C ALA A 60 -16.12 0.56 -3.83
N THR A 61 -17.13 -0.17 -3.34
CA THR A 61 -17.30 -1.61 -3.59
C THR A 61 -18.69 -1.91 -4.13
N ASP A 62 -18.81 -2.92 -4.98
CA ASP A 62 -20.10 -3.34 -5.55
C ASP A 62 -21.01 -4.08 -4.56
N THR A 63 -20.43 -4.73 -3.55
CA THR A 63 -21.20 -5.44 -2.50
C THR A 63 -21.42 -4.61 -1.24
N GLY A 64 -20.78 -3.45 -1.11
CA GLY A 64 -20.74 -2.66 0.13
C GLY A 64 -19.66 -3.08 1.13
N TYR A 65 -18.96 -4.20 0.87
CA TYR A 65 -17.98 -4.78 1.78
C TYR A 65 -16.71 -5.18 1.06
N GLY A 66 -15.56 -4.98 1.70
CA GLY A 66 -14.27 -5.43 1.20
C GLY A 66 -13.15 -4.99 2.12
N ASP A 67 -11.92 -5.21 1.68
CA ASP A 67 -10.74 -4.62 2.29
C ASP A 67 -9.93 -3.87 1.23
N VAL A 68 -9.05 -3.00 1.70
CA VAL A 68 -7.99 -2.42 0.90
C VAL A 68 -6.66 -2.64 1.60
N PHE A 69 -5.79 -3.40 0.94
CA PHE A 69 -4.41 -3.59 1.31
C PHE A 69 -3.54 -2.62 0.52
N VAL A 70 -2.60 -1.96 1.19
CA VAL A 70 -1.66 -1.03 0.57
C VAL A 70 -0.24 -1.41 0.98
N ARG A 71 0.66 -1.47 0.00
CA ARG A 71 2.08 -1.76 0.21
C ARG A 71 2.96 -0.73 -0.46
N LEU A 72 3.97 -0.27 0.27
CA LEU A 72 5.07 0.54 -0.24
C LEU A 72 6.20 -0.37 -0.70
N CYS A 73 6.72 -0.11 -1.91
CA CYS A 73 7.89 -0.77 -2.48
C CYS A 73 8.92 0.26 -2.94
N ASP A 74 10.19 -0.15 -2.85
CA ASP A 74 11.34 0.53 -3.44
C ASP A 74 11.71 -0.18 -4.74
N VAL A 75 11.68 0.55 -5.86
CA VAL A 75 12.02 0.03 -7.18
C VAL A 75 13.38 0.56 -7.59
N ASP A 76 14.34 -0.35 -7.81
CA ASP A 76 15.68 0.00 -8.26
C ASP A 76 15.72 0.38 -9.76
N PRO A 77 16.85 0.93 -10.26
CA PRO A 77 16.98 1.32 -11.67
C PRO A 77 16.81 0.16 -12.66
N GLU A 78 17.09 -1.07 -12.22
CA GLU A 78 16.90 -2.31 -13.00
C GLU A 78 15.44 -2.79 -13.00
N GLY A 79 14.57 -2.19 -12.18
CA GLY A 79 13.14 -2.46 -12.12
C GLY A 79 12.72 -3.48 -11.06
N ARG A 80 13.64 -3.94 -10.21
CA ARG A 80 13.33 -4.86 -9.11
C ARG A 80 12.55 -4.12 -8.03
N SER A 81 11.40 -4.65 -7.64
CA SER A 81 10.47 -4.00 -6.70
C SER A 81 10.51 -4.71 -5.35
N VAL A 82 11.06 -4.06 -4.32
CA VAL A 82 11.22 -4.66 -2.98
C VAL A 82 10.28 -4.01 -1.97
N ASN A 83 9.52 -4.82 -1.23
CA ASN A 83 8.59 -4.31 -0.22
C ASN A 83 9.30 -3.62 0.96
N VAL A 84 8.75 -2.49 1.40
CA VAL A 84 9.23 -1.69 2.54
C VAL A 84 8.30 -1.87 3.74
N CYS A 85 7.05 -1.44 3.61
CA CYS A 85 6.02 -1.56 4.64
C CYS A 85 4.63 -1.67 4.00
N ASP A 86 3.64 -2.09 4.77
CA ASP A 86 2.28 -2.29 4.26
C ASP A 86 1.24 -2.31 5.38
N GLY A 87 -0.02 -2.20 5.01
CA GLY A 87 -1.16 -2.20 5.91
C GLY A 87 -2.44 -2.62 5.21
N ILE A 88 -3.49 -2.85 6.00
CA ILE A 88 -4.83 -3.16 5.49
C ILE A 88 -5.86 -2.36 6.27
N ALA A 89 -6.91 -1.91 5.58
CA ALA A 89 -8.10 -1.37 6.22
C ALA A 89 -9.36 -2.00 5.63
N GLN A 90 -10.41 -2.05 6.45
CA GLN A 90 -11.70 -2.55 6.01
C GLN A 90 -12.49 -1.46 5.28
N LEU A 91 -13.17 -1.85 4.21
CA LEU A 91 -14.11 -1.01 3.48
C LEU A 91 -15.55 -1.32 3.90
N ARG A 92 -16.33 -0.24 4.02
CA ARG A 92 -17.79 -0.25 4.18
C ARG A 92 -18.33 0.86 3.29
N THR A 93 -19.02 0.50 2.21
CA THR A 93 -19.47 1.46 1.20
C THR A 93 -20.98 1.39 1.04
N THR A 94 -21.62 2.51 0.72
CA THR A 94 -23.06 2.59 0.47
C THR A 94 -23.29 3.03 -0.96
N GLY A 95 -23.61 2.08 -1.85
CA GLY A 95 -23.72 2.35 -3.27
C GLY A 95 -22.38 2.67 -3.92
N ALA A 96 -22.40 3.51 -4.96
CA ALA A 96 -21.23 3.83 -5.78
C ALA A 96 -20.38 4.99 -5.26
N ASP A 97 -20.85 5.71 -4.24
CA ASP A 97 -20.11 6.86 -3.70
C ASP A 97 -18.86 6.38 -2.94
N PRO A 98 -17.68 6.95 -3.23
CA PRO A 98 -16.44 6.52 -2.58
C PRO A 98 -16.43 6.92 -1.11
N VAL A 99 -16.02 5.98 -0.27
CA VAL A 99 -15.62 6.28 1.11
C VAL A 99 -14.12 6.58 1.13
N ARG A 100 -13.70 7.39 2.11
CA ARG A 100 -12.29 7.65 2.37
C ARG A 100 -11.87 6.88 3.62
N VAL A 101 -10.87 6.02 3.46
CA VAL A 101 -10.29 5.24 4.57
C VAL A 101 -8.80 5.52 4.67
N THR A 102 -8.31 5.62 5.90
CA THR A 102 -6.87 5.67 6.18
C THR A 102 -6.36 4.27 6.45
N VAL A 103 -5.36 3.84 5.70
CA VAL A 103 -4.63 2.59 5.85
C VAL A 103 -3.33 2.88 6.60
N PRO A 104 -3.21 2.55 7.89
CA PRO A 104 -1.94 2.64 8.61
C PRO A 104 -1.00 1.52 8.14
N MET A 105 0.22 1.87 7.72
CA MET A 105 1.20 0.93 7.16
C MET A 105 2.38 0.66 8.09
N GLY A 106 2.29 1.10 9.35
CA GLY A 106 3.33 0.96 10.36
C GLY A 106 4.45 2.00 10.25
N HIS A 107 5.50 1.81 11.05
CA HIS A 107 6.70 2.65 11.02
C HIS A 107 7.75 2.04 10.11
N THR A 108 8.48 2.88 9.39
CA THR A 108 9.64 2.46 8.59
C THR A 108 10.83 3.38 8.82
N ALA A 109 12.01 2.82 8.60
CA ALA A 109 13.26 3.57 8.48
C ALA A 109 13.93 3.09 7.19
N HIS A 110 13.59 3.74 6.07
CA HIS A 110 14.01 3.33 4.74
C HIS A 110 14.55 4.50 3.95
N ARG A 111 15.61 4.27 3.17
CA ARG A 111 16.18 5.29 2.28
C ARG A 111 16.14 4.79 0.84
N PHE A 112 15.29 5.42 0.04
CA PHE A 112 15.28 5.25 -1.40
C PHE A 112 16.49 5.98 -1.98
N ALA A 113 17.32 5.32 -2.78
CA ALA A 113 18.48 5.95 -3.39
C ALA A 113 18.08 6.85 -4.57
N ALA A 114 18.99 7.72 -5.02
CA ALA A 114 18.79 8.42 -6.28
C ALA A 114 18.68 7.40 -7.44
N GLY A 115 17.81 7.68 -8.40
CA GLY A 115 17.46 6.76 -9.49
C GLY A 115 16.39 5.73 -9.15
N HIS A 116 16.15 5.44 -7.86
CA HIS A 116 15.06 4.57 -7.43
C HIS A 116 13.70 5.24 -7.60
N ARG A 117 12.62 4.46 -7.50
CA ARG A 117 11.24 4.96 -7.56
C ARG A 117 10.46 4.50 -6.33
N VAL A 118 9.62 5.40 -5.84
CA VAL A 118 8.57 5.06 -4.88
C VAL A 118 7.45 4.38 -5.65
N ARG A 119 7.11 3.15 -5.26
CA ARG A 119 5.96 2.41 -5.77
C ARG A 119 5.01 2.08 -4.64
N TRP A 120 3.73 2.12 -4.91
CA TRP A 120 2.72 1.56 -4.03
C TRP A 120 1.77 0.65 -4.79
N GLN A 121 1.40 -0.43 -4.11
CA GLN A 121 0.51 -1.47 -4.59
C GLN A 121 -0.78 -1.40 -3.80
N ILE A 122 -1.92 -1.58 -4.48
CA ILE A 122 -3.25 -1.61 -3.87
C ILE A 122 -3.96 -2.89 -4.31
N SER A 123 -4.44 -3.67 -3.34
CA SER A 123 -5.21 -4.91 -3.60
C SER A 123 -6.32 -5.09 -2.57
N GLY A 124 -7.11 -6.15 -2.71
CA GLY A 124 -8.18 -6.50 -1.78
C GLY A 124 -7.73 -7.32 -0.57
N GLY A 125 -6.45 -7.68 -0.48
CA GLY A 125 -5.93 -8.52 0.60
C GLY A 125 -4.47 -8.94 0.44
N ALA A 126 -3.99 -9.70 1.43
CA ALA A 126 -2.68 -10.35 1.41
C ALA A 126 -2.75 -11.64 2.26
N HIS A 127 -3.30 -12.72 1.70
CA HIS A 127 -3.54 -13.99 2.40
C HIS A 127 -2.28 -14.87 2.44
N PRO A 128 -1.93 -15.56 3.54
CA PRO A 128 -2.70 -15.74 4.78
C PRO A 128 -2.38 -14.73 5.88
N ARG A 129 -1.62 -13.66 5.59
CA ARG A 129 -1.29 -12.67 6.62
C ARG A 129 -2.53 -12.00 7.18
N TYR A 130 -3.47 -11.66 6.30
CA TYR A 130 -4.79 -11.16 6.68
C TYR A 130 -5.85 -12.19 6.31
N ALA A 131 -6.82 -12.37 7.21
CA ALA A 131 -7.98 -13.22 6.97
C ALA A 131 -8.80 -12.66 5.80
N LEU A 132 -9.38 -13.54 4.98
CA LEU A 132 -10.20 -13.14 3.84
C LEU A 132 -11.40 -12.30 4.30
N ASN A 133 -11.78 -11.32 3.49
CA ASN A 133 -13.04 -10.62 3.66
C ASN A 133 -14.12 -11.46 2.94
N PRO A 134 -15.22 -11.84 3.61
CA PRO A 134 -16.30 -12.59 2.97
C PRO A 134 -16.96 -11.85 1.80
N GLY A 135 -16.86 -10.52 1.75
CA GLY A 135 -17.54 -9.68 0.76
C GLY A 135 -19.04 -9.48 1.03
N THR A 136 -19.57 -10.10 2.10
CA THR A 136 -21.00 -10.09 2.48
C THR A 136 -21.30 -9.27 3.74
N GLY A 137 -20.26 -8.83 4.46
CA GLY A 137 -20.40 -8.17 5.76
C GLY A 137 -20.50 -9.11 6.95
N ALA A 138 -20.59 -10.42 6.73
CA ALA A 138 -20.54 -11.43 7.78
C ALA A 138 -19.20 -11.38 8.56
N PRO A 139 -19.19 -11.77 9.85
CA PRO A 139 -17.95 -11.95 10.60
C PRO A 139 -17.01 -12.94 9.91
N ARG A 140 -15.71 -12.59 9.81
CA ARG A 140 -14.71 -13.42 9.10
C ARG A 140 -14.55 -14.82 9.71
N THR A 141 -14.78 -14.96 11.01
CA THR A 141 -14.63 -16.22 11.76
C THR A 141 -15.77 -17.19 11.49
N ASP A 142 -16.95 -16.68 11.12
CA ASP A 142 -18.19 -17.45 11.05
C ASP A 142 -18.68 -17.58 9.60
N ALA A 143 -18.06 -16.84 8.68
CA ALA A 143 -18.44 -16.82 7.28
C ALA A 143 -18.18 -18.17 6.60
N THR A 144 -19.25 -18.74 6.06
CA THR A 144 -19.23 -19.93 5.19
C THR A 144 -19.41 -19.58 3.72
N GLU A 145 -19.87 -18.36 3.43
CA GLU A 145 -20.10 -17.85 2.09
C GLU A 145 -19.14 -16.71 1.77
N PHE A 146 -18.56 -16.77 0.56
CA PHE A 146 -17.62 -15.79 0.06
C PHE A 146 -18.06 -15.31 -1.31
N VAL A 147 -18.04 -14.00 -1.52
CA VAL A 147 -18.37 -13.37 -2.79
C VAL A 147 -17.21 -12.52 -3.27
N ALA A 148 -16.90 -12.62 -4.56
CA ALA A 148 -15.89 -11.78 -5.19
C ALA A 148 -16.37 -10.33 -5.28
N VAL A 149 -15.51 -9.40 -4.85
CA VAL A 149 -15.81 -7.98 -4.71
C VAL A 149 -15.07 -7.18 -5.79
N ARG A 150 -15.78 -6.30 -6.49
CA ARG A 150 -15.15 -5.26 -7.29
C ARG A 150 -14.84 -4.06 -6.41
N VAL A 151 -13.56 -3.70 -6.34
CA VAL A 151 -13.09 -2.50 -5.64
C VAL A 151 -12.69 -1.46 -6.67
N THR A 152 -13.32 -0.29 -6.61
CA THR A 152 -12.98 0.88 -7.40
C THR A 152 -12.14 1.81 -6.53
N VAL A 153 -10.93 2.16 -6.98
CA VAL A 153 -10.03 3.11 -6.30
C VAL A 153 -10.08 4.43 -7.05
N HIS A 154 -10.22 5.53 -6.32
CA HIS A 154 -10.37 6.88 -6.87
C HIS A 154 -9.03 7.62 -6.85
N ALA A 155 -8.84 8.51 -7.84
CA ALA A 155 -7.58 9.24 -8.09
C ALA A 155 -7.19 10.22 -6.97
N ASP A 156 -8.14 10.63 -6.11
CA ASP A 156 -7.86 11.46 -4.94
C ASP A 156 -7.22 10.68 -3.78
N SER A 157 -6.84 9.42 -4.02
CA SER A 157 -6.06 8.61 -3.09
C SER A 157 -4.61 9.08 -3.04
N GLU A 158 -4.03 9.06 -1.84
CA GLU A 158 -2.68 9.58 -1.60
C GLU A 158 -1.88 8.69 -0.63
N LEU A 159 -0.57 8.65 -0.85
CA LEU A 159 0.40 8.04 0.06
C LEU A 159 1.11 9.14 0.86
N THR A 160 1.09 9.03 2.19
CA THR A 160 1.79 9.95 3.10
C THR A 160 3.09 9.32 3.58
N LEU A 161 4.21 9.96 3.27
CA LEU A 161 5.54 9.57 3.71
C LEU A 161 6.13 10.63 4.66
N PRO A 162 6.59 10.25 5.87
CA PRO A 162 7.36 11.15 6.74
C PRO A 162 8.79 11.28 6.19
N ALA A 163 8.92 12.12 5.17
CA ALA A 163 10.12 12.26 4.38
C ALA A 163 11.01 13.41 4.86
N GLU A 164 12.31 13.14 4.95
CA GLU A 164 13.36 14.16 4.93
C GLU A 164 14.07 14.10 3.58
N THR A 165 14.02 15.19 2.82
CA THR A 165 14.81 15.36 1.61
C THR A 165 16.24 15.71 2.02
N GLY A 166 17.22 14.95 1.53
CA GLY A 166 18.60 15.06 1.98
C GLY A 166 19.29 16.36 1.54
N SER A 167 19.18 17.43 2.32
CA SER A 167 20.25 18.44 2.40
C SER A 167 21.02 18.24 3.71
N ARG A 168 22.19 17.62 3.63
CA ARG A 168 23.21 17.71 4.69
C ARG A 168 24.47 18.31 4.10
N GLY A 169 24.44 19.63 3.97
CA GLY A 169 25.60 20.49 3.85
C GLY A 169 25.39 21.73 4.72
N GLY A 170 25.92 21.73 5.95
CA GLY A 170 26.00 22.92 6.82
C GLY A 170 25.62 22.68 8.28
N PRO A 171 26.32 23.31 9.26
CA PRO A 171 25.96 23.25 10.68
C PRO A 171 24.58 23.89 10.94
N PRO A 172 23.94 23.61 12.09
CA PRO A 172 22.52 23.93 12.30
C PRO A 172 22.28 25.45 12.32
N GLY A 173 21.66 25.94 11.24
CA GLY A 173 21.02 27.26 11.14
C GLY A 173 19.50 27.09 11.20
N ALA A 174 18.84 28.01 11.91
CA ALA A 174 17.43 27.95 12.26
C ALA A 174 16.46 28.01 11.06
N GLY A 175 15.43 27.14 11.09
CA GLY A 175 14.05 27.44 10.69
C GLY A 175 13.68 27.46 9.20
N SER A 176 12.86 26.49 8.76
CA SER A 176 11.53 26.73 8.16
C SER A 176 10.87 25.40 7.74
N ARG A 177 9.54 25.30 7.91
CA ARG A 177 8.74 24.10 7.64
C ARG A 177 8.37 24.01 6.15
N GLY A 178 8.90 23.02 5.44
CA GLY A 178 8.40 22.59 4.13
C GLY A 178 7.39 21.46 4.27
N GLY A 179 6.28 21.52 3.55
CA GLY A 179 5.26 20.47 3.52
C GLY A 179 5.74 19.21 2.78
N PRO A 180 5.19 18.03 3.09
CA PRO A 180 5.68 16.76 2.55
C PRO A 180 5.34 16.59 1.07
N PRO A 181 6.22 15.95 0.28
CA PRO A 181 5.90 15.54 -1.09
C PRO A 181 4.90 14.38 -1.07
N GLY A 182 3.78 14.54 -1.77
CA GLY A 182 2.78 13.49 -1.99
C GLY A 182 2.93 12.86 -3.38
N VAL A 183 2.64 11.57 -3.48
CA VAL A 183 2.39 10.87 -4.76
C VAL A 183 0.89 10.63 -4.85
N THR A 184 0.25 11.16 -5.89
CA THR A 184 -1.18 11.00 -6.16
C THR A 184 -1.42 9.87 -7.16
N ALA A 185 -2.59 9.23 -7.06
CA ALA A 185 -3.07 8.24 -8.03
C ALA A 185 -3.63 8.90 -9.30
#